data_AF-A0A7S0BBL7-F1
#
_entry.id   AF-A0A7S0BBL7-F1
#
_cell.length_a   1.000
_cell.length_b   1.000
_cell.length_c   1.000
_cell.angle_alpha   90.00
_cell.angle_beta   90.00
_cell.angle_gamma   90.00
#
_symmetry.space_group_name_H-M   'P 1'
#
loop_
_entity.id
_entity.type
_entity.pdbx_description
1 polymer ?
#
loop_
_entity_poly.entity_id
_entity_poly.type
_entity_poly.pdbx_seq_one_letter_code
_entity_poly.pdbx_strand_id
1 'polypeptide(L)'
;SRFQSVVFLDKVCIHQTDPAIKAKGIKGLPAFLQSSRAMVILYSDAYLTRLWTVYELASYLLLQPDGRVEFLPVDIPQLPLIGLVIVSFAPRSHFYEFWWV
;
A
#
# COMPACT_ATOMS: atom_id res chain seq x y z
N SER A 1 -18.94 2.25 17.50
CA SER A 1 -18.02 1.10 17.59
C SER A 1 -16.74 1.46 16.84
N ARG A 2 -15.58 1.51 17.51
CA ARG A 2 -14.30 1.75 16.83
C ARG A 2 -13.90 0.47 16.09
N PHE A 3 -13.79 0.52 14.77
CA PHE A 3 -13.21 -0.56 13.98
C PHE A 3 -11.70 -0.63 14.28
N GLN A 4 -11.30 -1.43 15.27
CA GLN A 4 -9.89 -1.75 15.48
C GLN A 4 -9.50 -2.86 14.50
N SER A 5 -9.07 -2.45 13.31
CA SER A 5 -8.33 -3.35 12.42
C SER A 5 -6.95 -3.54 13.01
N VAL A 6 -6.65 -4.75 13.50
CA VAL A 6 -5.28 -5.11 13.89
C VAL A 6 -4.49 -5.29 12.60
N VAL A 7 -3.49 -4.44 12.39
CA VAL A 7 -2.65 -4.46 11.19
C VAL A 7 -1.23 -4.79 11.60
N PHE A 8 -0.63 -5.76 10.93
CA PHE A 8 0.80 -6.06 11.04
C PHE A 8 1.57 -5.24 10.01
N LEU A 9 2.61 -4.52 10.45
CA LEU A 9 3.43 -3.68 9.58
C LEU A 9 4.87 -4.21 9.56
N ASP A 10 5.23 -4.94 8.50
CA ASP A 10 6.55 -5.57 8.30
C ASP A 10 7.72 -4.63 8.62
N LYS A 11 7.72 -3.43 8.02
CA LYS A 11 8.85 -2.49 8.07
C LYS A 11 9.27 -2.07 9.49
N VAL A 12 8.37 -2.15 10.46
CA VAL A 12 8.61 -1.73 11.85
C VAL A 12 9.00 -2.92 12.74
N CYS A 13 8.66 -4.14 12.34
CA CYS A 13 8.82 -5.34 13.15
C CYS A 13 10.09 -6.16 12.83
N ILE A 14 10.66 -6.02 11.62
CA ILE A 14 11.86 -6.78 11.23
C ILE A 14 13.07 -5.84 11.21
N HIS A 15 14.08 -6.18 12.02
CA HIS A 15 15.30 -5.37 12.13
C HIS A 15 16.05 -5.37 10.79
N GLN A 16 16.16 -4.21 10.13
CA GLN A 16 16.67 -4.13 8.78
C GLN A 16 18.20 -4.12 8.68
N THR A 17 18.89 -3.79 9.77
CA THR A 17 20.35 -3.57 9.82
C THR A 17 21.14 -4.79 10.30
N ASP A 18 20.60 -5.58 11.23
CA ASP A 18 21.28 -6.77 11.74
C ASP A 18 20.80 -8.03 10.97
N PRO A 19 21.69 -8.71 10.22
CA PRO A 19 21.34 -9.87 9.42
C PRO A 19 20.90 -11.09 10.25
N ALA A 20 21.42 -11.26 11.48
CA ALA A 20 21.06 -12.38 12.35
C ALA A 20 19.65 -12.19 12.95
N ILE A 21 19.34 -10.96 13.39
CA ILE A 21 18.02 -10.61 13.92
C ILE A 21 16.98 -10.59 12.80
N LYS A 22 17.36 -10.10 11.60
CA LYS A 22 16.53 -10.18 10.39
C LYS A 22 16.12 -11.62 10.13
N ALA A 23 17.08 -12.54 10.01
CA ALA A 23 16.79 -13.95 9.71
C ALA A 23 15.82 -14.61 10.71
N LYS A 24 15.90 -14.25 12.01
CA LYS A 24 14.95 -14.72 13.02
C LYS A 24 13.55 -14.13 12.81
N GLY A 25 13.45 -12.86 12.44
CA GLY A 25 12.19 -12.20 12.06
C GLY A 25 11.54 -12.84 10.82
N ILE A 26 12.33 -13.15 9.79
CA ILE A 26 11.87 -13.83 8.57
C ILE A 26 11.22 -15.18 8.91
N LYS A 27 11.81 -15.96 9.82
CA LYS A 27 11.24 -17.26 10.23
C LYS A 27 9.87 -17.15 10.90
N GLY A 28 9.58 -16.02 11.55
CA GLY A 28 8.27 -15.76 12.17
C GLY A 28 7.22 -15.23 11.19
N LEU A 29 7.63 -14.64 10.07
CA LEU A 29 6.75 -13.98 9.12
C LEU A 29 5.66 -14.90 8.53
N PRO A 30 5.93 -16.15 8.10
CA PRO A 30 4.90 -17.03 7.57
C PRO A 30 3.72 -17.27 8.52
N ALA A 31 3.97 -17.33 9.84
CA ALA A 31 2.91 -17.52 10.84
C ALA A 31 1.97 -16.31 10.92
N PHE A 32 2.49 -15.10 10.72
CA PHE A 32 1.67 -13.88 10.63
C PHE A 32 0.90 -13.82 9.32
N LEU A 33 1.53 -14.17 8.20
CA LEU A 33 0.88 -14.20 6.89
C LEU A 33 -0.27 -15.21 6.86
N GLN A 34 -0.09 -16.38 7.45
CA GLN A 34 -1.14 -17.40 7.54
C GLN A 34 -2.33 -16.96 8.41
N SER A 35 -2.12 -16.17 9.45
CA SER A 35 -3.21 -15.66 10.30
C SER A 35 -3.89 -14.40 9.75
N SER A 36 -3.36 -13.81 8.67
CA SER A 36 -3.85 -12.57 8.08
C SER A 36 -4.95 -12.81 7.04
N ARG A 37 -6.10 -12.16 7.19
CA ARG A 37 -7.24 -12.24 6.25
C ARG A 37 -6.99 -11.50 4.93
N ALA A 38 -6.19 -10.44 4.95
CA ALA A 38 -5.88 -9.62 3.79
C ALA A 38 -4.46 -9.04 3.92
N MET A 39 -3.82 -8.78 2.78
CA MET A 39 -2.53 -8.11 2.69
C MET A 39 -2.72 -6.78 1.94
N VAL A 40 -2.31 -5.68 2.56
CA VAL A 40 -2.32 -4.36 1.93
C VAL A 40 -0.90 -3.97 1.54
N ILE A 41 -0.69 -3.72 0.26
CA ILE A 41 0.59 -3.37 -0.32
C ILE A 41 0.59 -1.89 -0.67
N LEU A 42 1.51 -1.15 -0.06
CA LEU A 42 1.83 0.21 -0.46
C LEU A 42 2.69 0.15 -1.72
N TYR A 43 2.04 0.28 -2.87
CA TYR A 43 2.67 0.15 -4.17
C TYR A 43 3.36 1.46 -4.56
N SER A 44 4.65 1.35 -4.85
CA SER A 44 5.45 2.36 -5.56
C SER A 44 6.33 1.64 -6.58
N ASP A 45 6.96 2.36 -7.50
CA ASP A 45 7.86 1.75 -8.50
C ASP A 45 9.01 0.96 -7.86
N ALA A 46 9.40 1.31 -6.64
CA ALA A 46 10.42 0.63 -5.87
C ALA A 46 9.93 -0.63 -5.13
N TYR A 47 8.61 -0.92 -5.13
CA TYR A 47 8.05 -2.06 -4.41
C TYR A 47 8.44 -3.38 -5.07
N LEU A 48 8.37 -3.50 -6.40
CA LEU A 48 8.72 -4.76 -7.10
C LEU A 48 10.23 -4.93 -7.34
N THR A 49 11.04 -3.91 -7.08
CA THR A 49 12.50 -3.96 -7.27
C THR A 49 13.23 -4.56 -6.08
N ARG A 50 12.59 -4.62 -4.91
CA ARG A 50 13.19 -5.18 -3.70
C ARG A 50 12.86 -6.66 -3.59
N LEU A 51 13.88 -7.50 -3.48
CA LEU A 51 13.71 -8.95 -3.32
C LEU A 51 12.84 -9.31 -2.11
N TRP A 52 12.95 -8.54 -1.04
CA TRP A 52 12.19 -8.72 0.20
C TRP A 52 10.69 -8.64 0.00
N THR A 53 10.20 -7.53 -0.57
CA THR A 53 8.76 -7.28 -0.77
C THR A 53 8.13 -8.31 -1.72
N VAL A 54 8.88 -8.75 -2.73
CA VAL A 54 8.46 -9.84 -3.63
C VAL A 54 8.36 -11.18 -2.88
N TYR A 55 9.31 -11.47 -1.99
CA TYR A 55 9.28 -12.66 -1.14
C TYR A 55 8.05 -12.69 -0.22
N GLU A 56 7.69 -11.55 0.38
CA GLU A 56 6.51 -11.45 1.26
C GLU A 56 5.21 -11.69 0.49
N LEU A 57 5.06 -11.03 -0.67
CA LEU A 57 3.90 -11.20 -1.54
C LEU A 57 3.78 -12.66 -2.02
N ALA A 58 4.88 -13.25 -2.50
CA ALA A 58 4.88 -14.64 -2.94
C ALA A 58 4.54 -15.61 -1.79
N SER A 59 5.07 -15.37 -0.59
CA SER A 59 4.79 -16.17 0.60
C SER A 59 3.32 -16.08 1.01
N TYR A 60 2.73 -14.88 0.96
CA TYR A 60 1.31 -14.69 1.29
C TYR A 60 0.40 -15.39 0.28
N LEU A 61 0.65 -15.23 -1.02
CA LEU A 61 -0.12 -15.89 -2.07
C LEU A 61 -0.05 -17.43 -1.97
N LEU A 62 1.10 -17.98 -1.57
CA LEU A 62 1.26 -19.41 -1.38
C LEU A 62 0.49 -19.93 -0.15
N LEU A 63 0.48 -19.15 0.93
CA LEU A 63 -0.16 -19.54 2.19
C LEU A 63 -1.67 -19.27 2.22
N GLN A 64 -2.14 -18.30 1.44
CA GLN A 64 -3.52 -17.83 1.38
C GLN A 64 -3.97 -17.68 -0.08
N PRO A 65 -4.31 -18.77 -0.78
CA PRO A 65 -4.73 -18.73 -2.19
C PRO A 65 -6.02 -17.93 -2.40
N ASP A 66 -6.92 -17.93 -1.42
CA ASP A 66 -8.15 -17.11 -1.41
C ASP A 66 -7.97 -15.76 -0.69
N GLY A 67 -6.73 -15.43 -0.31
CA GLY A 67 -6.39 -14.22 0.43
C GLY A 67 -6.58 -12.96 -0.41
N ARG A 68 -7.13 -11.91 0.19
CA ARG A 68 -7.33 -10.63 -0.49
C ARG A 68 -6.03 -9.82 -0.46
N VAL A 69 -5.49 -9.48 -1.63
CA VAL A 69 -4.38 -8.52 -1.77
C VAL A 69 -4.91 -7.19 -2.30
N GLU A 70 -4.62 -6.10 -1.59
CA GLU A 70 -5.03 -4.75 -1.97
C GLU A 70 -3.79 -3.89 -2.22
N PHE A 71 -3.72 -3.26 -3.39
CA PHE A 71 -2.64 -2.33 -3.71
C PHE A 71 -3.12 -0.90 -3.49
N LEU A 72 -2.40 -0.17 -2.64
CA LEU A 72 -2.59 1.26 -2.42
C LEU A 72 -1.41 2.02 -3.03
N PRO A 73 -1.61 2.86 -4.06
CA PRO A 73 -0.52 3.65 -4.62
C PRO A 73 -0.02 4.65 -3.58
N VAL A 74 1.31 4.67 -3.36
CA VAL A 74 1.98 5.65 -2.48
C VAL A 74 2.10 7.00 -3.17
N ASP A 75 2.31 6.98 -4.49
CA ASP A 75 2.36 8.17 -5.30
C ASP A 75 0.93 8.68 -5.52
N ILE A 76 0.47 9.55 -4.63
CA ILE A 76 -0.70 10.39 -4.89
C ILE A 76 -0.20 11.47 -5.86
N PRO A 77 -0.57 11.44 -7.15
CA PRO A 77 -0.13 12.48 -8.06
C PRO A 77 -0.63 13.83 -7.54
N GLN A 78 0.19 14.87 -7.62
CA GLN A 78 -0.18 16.22 -7.18
C GLN A 78 -1.29 16.83 -8.06
N LEU A 79 -1.51 16.23 -9.23
CA LEU A 79 -2.49 16.64 -10.25
C LEU A 79 -3.93 16.76 -9.74
N PRO A 80 -4.55 15.76 -9.07
CA PRO A 80 -5.89 15.91 -8.48
C PRO A 80 -5.98 17.04 -7.43
N LEU A 81 -4.91 17.28 -6.66
CA LEU A 81 -4.89 18.37 -5.68
C LEU A 81 -4.86 19.74 -6.38
N ILE A 82 -4.03 19.87 -7.41
CA ILE A 82 -3.98 21.07 -8.25
C ILE A 82 -5.32 21.29 -8.95
N GLY A 83 -5.95 20.24 -9.48
CA GLY A 83 -7.28 20.31 -10.08
C GLY A 83 -8.37 20.78 -9.10
N LEU A 84 -8.36 20.29 -7.86
CA LEU A 84 -9.29 20.74 -6.81
C LEU A 84 -9.10 22.22 -6.47
N VAL A 85 -7.85 22.68 -6.39
CA VAL A 85 -7.51 24.09 -6.16
C VAL A 85 -7.97 24.94 -7.35
N ILE A 86 -7.68 24.53 -8.59
CA ILE A 86 -8.10 25.26 -9.79
C ILE A 86 -9.61 25.36 -9.86
N VAL A 87 -10.36 24.28 -9.58
CA VAL A 87 -11.84 24.32 -9.58
C VAL A 87 -12.38 25.22 -8.45
N SER A 88 -11.70 25.29 -7.31
CA SER A 88 -12.10 26.11 -6.17
C SER A 88 -11.78 27.60 -6.35
N PHE A 89 -10.74 27.92 -7.12
CA PHE A 89 -10.30 29.29 -7.44
C PHE A 89 -10.75 29.77 -8.83
N ALA A 90 -11.25 28.87 -9.69
CA ALA A 90 -11.84 29.23 -10.96
C ALA A 90 -13.06 30.13 -10.69
N PRO A 91 -13.11 31.35 -11.26
CA PRO A 91 -14.30 32.17 -11.19
C PRO A 91 -15.48 31.37 -11.73
N ARG A 92 -16.54 31.25 -10.92
CA ARG A 92 -17.78 30.52 -11.23
C ARG A 92 -18.47 31.01 -12.53
N SER A 93 -17.90 32.03 -13.19
CA SER A 93 -18.41 32.70 -14.37
C SER A 93 -17.90 32.19 -15.73
N HIS A 94 -17.05 31.17 -15.80
CA HIS A 94 -16.52 30.62 -17.08
C HIS A 94 -16.83 29.13 -17.33
N PHE A 95 -17.52 28.44 -16.42
CA PHE A 95 -17.74 27.00 -16.52
C PHE A 95 -18.86 26.58 -17.49
N TYR A 96 -19.68 27.54 -17.96
CA TYR A 96 -20.85 27.26 -18.82
C TYR A 96 -20.56 27.33 -20.33
N GLU A 97 -19.40 27.79 -20.78
CA GLU A 97 -19.09 27.90 -22.22
C GLU A 97 -18.44 26.63 -22.83
N PHE A 98 -17.96 25.69 -22.01
CA PHE A 98 -17.16 24.55 -22.50
C PHE A 98 -17.97 23.25 -22.75
N TRP A 99 -19.29 23.26 -22.56
CA TRP A 99 -20.18 22.09 -22.75
C TRP A 99 -21.07 22.19 -24.00
N TRP A 100 -20.86 23.19 -24.88
CA TRP A 100 -21.65 23.41 -26.11
C TRP A 100 -20.80 23.55 -27.39
N VAL A 101 -19.65 22.86 -27.49
CA VAL A 101 -18.95 22.63 -28.77
C VAL A 101 -18.46 21.19 -28.84
#